data_AF-A0A355SFQ6-F1
#
_entry.id   AF-A0A355SFQ6-F1
#
_cell.length_a   1.000
_cell.length_b   1.000
_cell.length_c   1.000
_cell.angle_alpha   90.00
_cell.angle_beta   90.00
_cell.angle_gamma   90.00
#
_symmetry.space_group_name_H-M   'P 1'
#
loop_
_entity.id
_entity.type
_entity.pdbx_description
1 polymer ?
#
loop_
_entity_poly.entity_id
_entity_poly.type
_entity_poly.pdbx_seq_one_letter_code
_entity_poly.pdbx_strand_id
1 'polypeptide(L)'
;DGSWYRRAYFDDGTPLGSAENAECQIDSLAQSWSVISNAARETRSKEAMKALDHYLIKYDAGIIKLLTPPFDMGNLKPGYIKSYVPGVRENGGQ
;
A
#
# COMPACT_ATOMS: atom_id res chain seq x y z
N ASP A 1 -0.70 -2.35 12.46
CA ASP A 1 -0.32 -3.77 12.32
C ASP A 1 1.02 -3.96 11.60
N GLY A 2 1.53 -3.00 10.81
CA GLY A 2 2.91 -3.06 10.27
C GLY A 2 3.74 -1.78 10.37
N SER A 3 3.37 -0.80 11.17
CA SER A 3 3.93 0.57 11.16
C SER A 3 3.44 1.50 10.03
N TRP A 4 2.45 1.08 9.23
CA TRP A 4 1.72 1.93 8.27
C TRP A 4 0.20 1.92 8.49
N TYR A 5 -0.54 2.73 7.74
CA TYR A 5 -2.00 2.77 7.72
C TYR A 5 -2.56 1.75 6.72
N ARG A 6 -3.60 1.04 7.13
CA ARG A 6 -4.38 0.15 6.25
C ARG A 6 -5.06 0.96 5.16
N ARG A 7 -5.20 0.37 3.98
CA ARG A 7 -5.87 0.96 2.83
C ARG A 7 -7.38 1.00 3.01
N ALA A 8 -7.96 -0.15 3.37
CA ALA A 8 -9.39 -0.37 3.40
C ALA A 8 -9.73 -1.67 4.15
N TYR A 9 -11.02 -1.99 4.18
CA TYR A 9 -11.55 -3.29 4.59
C TYR A 9 -12.50 -3.80 3.51
N PHE A 10 -12.53 -5.12 3.30
CA PHE A 10 -13.56 -5.78 2.51
C PHE A 10 -14.88 -5.86 3.28
N ASP A 11 -15.98 -6.22 2.59
CA ASP A 11 -17.32 -6.34 3.20
C ASP A 11 -17.37 -7.35 4.36
N ASP A 12 -16.50 -8.36 4.34
CA ASP A 12 -16.35 -9.36 5.40
C ASP A 12 -15.46 -8.92 6.57
N GLY A 13 -14.96 -7.67 6.54
CA GLY A 13 -14.07 -7.10 7.55
C GLY A 13 -12.59 -7.47 7.37
N THR A 14 -12.22 -8.23 6.34
CA THR A 14 -10.81 -8.53 6.04
C THR A 14 -10.07 -7.23 5.72
N PRO A 15 -8.91 -6.95 6.34
CA PRO A 15 -8.15 -5.73 6.05
C PRO A 15 -7.42 -5.83 4.70
N LEU A 16 -7.25 -4.69 4.04
CA LEU A 16 -6.39 -4.50 2.87
C LEU A 16 -5.33 -3.44 3.19
N GLY A 17 -4.09 -3.61 2.70
CA GLY A 17 -2.98 -2.74 3.10
C GLY A 17 -2.46 -3.07 4.50
N SER A 18 -2.50 -4.34 4.89
CA SER A 18 -2.07 -4.87 6.18
C SER A 18 -0.80 -5.70 6.05
N ALA A 19 0.01 -5.73 7.11
CA ALA A 19 1.14 -6.66 7.24
C ALA A 19 0.72 -8.15 7.17
N GLU A 20 -0.55 -8.46 7.41
CA GLU A 20 -1.11 -9.81 7.29
C GLU A 20 -1.47 -10.20 5.85
N ASN A 21 -1.55 -9.23 4.93
CA ASN A 21 -1.86 -9.54 3.54
C ASN A 21 -0.66 -10.16 2.82
N ALA A 22 -0.90 -11.11 1.91
CA ALA A 22 0.16 -11.64 1.03
C ALA A 22 0.41 -10.73 -0.19
N GLU A 23 -0.59 -9.94 -0.57
CA GLU A 23 -0.58 -9.00 -1.70
C GLU A 23 -1.08 -7.64 -1.22
N CYS A 24 -0.59 -6.55 -1.80
CA CYS A 24 -0.91 -5.18 -1.38
C CYS A 24 -0.77 -5.00 0.15
N GLN A 25 0.38 -5.40 0.69
CA GLN A 25 0.71 -5.24 2.11
C GLN A 25 0.72 -3.78 2.53
N ILE A 26 1.24 -2.92 1.66
CA ILE A 26 1.29 -1.47 1.85
C ILE A 26 1.03 -0.77 0.51
N ASP A 27 0.32 0.36 0.57
CA ASP A 27 0.05 1.25 -0.55
C ASP A 27 0.51 2.69 -0.22
N SER A 28 0.80 3.48 -1.25
CA SER A 28 1.29 4.86 -1.10
C SER A 28 0.19 5.86 -0.74
N LEU A 29 -1.07 5.58 -1.08
CA LEU A 29 -2.20 6.49 -0.94
C LEU A 29 -2.48 6.79 0.52
N ALA A 30 -2.72 5.76 1.33
CA ALA A 30 -3.07 5.94 2.74
C ALA A 30 -1.95 6.65 3.52
N GLN A 31 -0.68 6.36 3.20
CA GLN A 31 0.45 6.97 3.92
C GLN A 31 0.63 8.43 3.51
N SER A 32 0.53 8.74 2.22
CA SER A 32 0.65 10.12 1.72
C SER A 32 -0.45 11.00 2.29
N TRP A 33 -1.70 10.53 2.30
CA TRP A 33 -2.82 11.28 2.88
C TRP A 33 -2.73 11.46 4.39
N SER A 34 -2.04 10.56 5.11
CA SER A 34 -1.76 10.76 6.54
C SER A 34 -0.88 11.99 6.79
N VAL A 35 -0.10 12.44 5.80
CA VAL A 35 0.67 13.69 5.89
C VAL A 35 -0.15 14.86 5.32
N ILE A 36 -0.67 14.71 4.10
CA ILE A 36 -1.33 15.81 3.37
C ILE A 36 -2.55 16.36 4.11
N SER A 37 -3.34 15.49 4.76
CA SER A 37 -4.56 15.91 5.44
C SER A 37 -4.33 16.68 6.75
N ASN A 38 -3.15 16.59 7.35
CA ASN A 38 -2.86 17.02 8.73
C ASN A 38 -3.81 16.42 9.81
N ALA A 39 -4.61 15.41 9.47
CA ALA A 39 -5.57 14.80 10.39
C ALA A 39 -4.94 13.70 11.26
N ALA A 40 -3.85 13.10 10.80
CA ALA A 40 -3.14 12.08 11.55
C ALA A 40 -2.14 12.68 12.54
N ARG A 41 -1.89 11.95 13.63
CA ARG A 41 -0.85 12.30 14.59
C ARG A 41 0.52 12.28 13.90
N GLU A 42 1.26 13.38 14.01
CA GLU A 42 2.54 13.57 13.33
C GLU A 42 3.52 12.40 13.50
N THR A 43 3.67 11.90 14.73
CA THR A 43 4.57 10.76 15.02
C THR A 43 4.17 9.50 14.27
N ARG A 44 2.87 9.28 14.05
CA ARG A 44 2.35 8.14 13.31
C ARG A 44 2.52 8.31 11.80
N SER A 45 2.28 9.51 11.26
CA SER A 45 2.54 9.79 9.84
C SER A 45 4.02 9.62 9.50
N LYS A 46 4.94 10.08 10.38
CA LYS A 46 6.39 9.84 10.23
C LYS A 46 6.74 8.36 10.20
N GLU A 47 6.13 7.57 11.08
CA GLU A 47 6.32 6.11 11.12
C GLU A 47 5.83 5.45 9.82
N ALA A 48 4.64 5.82 9.35
CA ALA A 48 4.06 5.32 8.11
C ALA A 48 4.89 5.69 6.87
N MET A 49 5.42 6.90 6.81
CA MET A 49 6.29 7.34 5.71
C MET A 49 7.64 6.62 5.70
N LYS A 50 8.19 6.22 6.86
CA LYS A 50 9.38 5.35 6.91
C LYS A 50 9.11 3.96 6.36
N ALA A 51 7.92 3.41 6.62
CA ALA A 51 7.52 2.14 6.00
C ALA A 51 7.33 2.29 4.49
N LEU A 52 6.65 3.35 4.03
CA LEU A 52 6.54 3.64 2.61
C LEU A 52 7.90 3.72 1.93
N ASP A 53 8.84 4.45 2.53
CA ASP A 53 10.22 4.58 2.04
C ASP A 53 10.89 3.21 1.89
N HIS A 54 10.84 2.40 2.94
CA HIS A 54 11.44 1.07 2.96
C HIS A 54 10.85 0.10 1.93
N TYR A 55 9.52 0.09 1.76
CA TYR A 55 8.83 -0.93 0.97
C TYR A 55 8.54 -0.50 -0.48
N LEU A 56 8.30 0.79 -0.71
CA LEU A 56 7.80 1.30 -1.99
C LEU A 56 8.84 2.08 -2.79
N ILE A 57 9.90 2.58 -2.17
CA ILE A 57 10.96 3.31 -2.90
C ILE A 57 12.09 2.37 -3.30
N LYS A 58 12.40 2.36 -4.59
CA LYS A 58 13.58 1.70 -5.16
C LYS A 58 14.51 2.76 -5.75
N TYR A 59 15.44 3.22 -4.92
CA TYR A 59 16.34 4.32 -5.28
C TYR A 59 17.27 4.00 -6.45
N ASP A 60 17.78 2.77 -6.50
CA ASP A 60 18.65 2.28 -7.57
C ASP A 60 17.97 2.29 -8.95
N ALA A 61 16.65 2.05 -8.97
CA ALA A 61 15.85 2.04 -10.17
C ALA A 61 15.13 3.38 -10.45
N GLY A 62 15.18 4.35 -9.52
CA GLY A 62 14.43 5.60 -9.63
C GLY A 62 12.90 5.41 -9.60
N ILE A 63 12.44 4.39 -8.87
CA ILE A 63 11.07 3.88 -8.88
C ILE A 63 10.39 4.15 -7.52
N ILE A 64 9.12 4.55 -7.55
CA ILE A 64 8.28 4.74 -6.36
C ILE A 64 6.96 4.00 -6.58
N LYS A 65 6.85 2.79 -6.06
CA LYS A 65 5.68 1.93 -6.30
C LYS A 65 4.41 2.49 -5.67
N LEU A 66 3.28 2.26 -6.34
CA LEU A 66 1.95 2.57 -5.79
C LEU A 66 1.54 1.63 -4.65
N LEU A 67 1.95 0.36 -4.71
CA LEU A 67 1.71 -0.66 -3.67
C LEU A 67 2.68 -1.83 -3.85
N THR A 68 2.85 -2.64 -2.80
CA THR A 68 3.64 -3.88 -2.88
C THR A 68 3.19 -4.91 -1.84
N PRO A 69 3.34 -6.23 -2.12
CA PRO A 69 3.47 -6.82 -3.44
C PRO A 69 2.27 -6.49 -4.34
N PRO A 70 2.39 -6.53 -5.68
CA PRO A 70 1.22 -6.41 -6.56
C PRO A 70 0.23 -7.54 -6.33
N PHE A 71 -1.02 -7.34 -6.69
CA PHE A 71 -2.01 -8.41 -6.77
C PHE A 71 -1.70 -9.34 -7.93
N ASP A 72 -1.85 -10.65 -7.73
CA ASP A 72 -1.61 -11.67 -8.74
C ASP A 72 -2.58 -12.85 -8.52
N MET A 73 -2.11 -13.98 -7.98
CA MET A 73 -2.88 -15.21 -7.83
C MET A 73 -3.56 -15.37 -6.46
N GLY A 74 -3.48 -14.37 -5.58
CA GLY A 74 -4.03 -14.43 -4.23
C GLY A 74 -5.56 -14.50 -4.18
N ASN A 75 -6.13 -14.63 -2.98
CA ASN A 75 -7.58 -14.75 -2.80
C ASN A 75 -8.29 -13.39 -2.63
N LEU A 76 -7.55 -12.30 -2.48
CA LEU A 76 -8.12 -10.96 -2.34
C LEU A 76 -8.85 -10.55 -3.61
N LYS A 77 -10.01 -9.88 -3.44
CA LYS A 77 -10.88 -9.41 -4.54
C LYS A 77 -10.97 -7.87 -4.55
N PRO A 78 -9.87 -7.14 -4.80
CA PRO A 78 -9.82 -5.67 -4.71
C PRO A 78 -10.53 -4.94 -5.88
N GLY A 79 -11.27 -5.66 -6.71
CA GLY A 79 -11.90 -5.13 -7.93
C GLY A 79 -10.96 -5.11 -9.14
N TYR A 80 -11.23 -4.20 -10.07
CA TYR A 80 -10.61 -4.16 -11.41
C TYR A 80 -9.09 -4.03 -11.40
N ILE A 81 -8.50 -3.46 -10.36
CA ILE A 81 -7.05 -3.33 -10.19
C ILE A 81 -6.29 -4.65 -10.38
N LYS A 82 -6.90 -5.79 -10.00
CA LYS A 82 -6.30 -7.13 -10.15
C LYS A 82 -6.30 -7.65 -11.59
N SER A 83 -7.02 -7.01 -12.50
CA SER A 83 -7.00 -7.38 -13.92
C SER A 83 -5.75 -6.90 -14.66
N TYR A 84 -4.99 -5.96 -14.08
CA TYR A 84 -3.72 -5.53 -14.62
C TYR A 84 -2.60 -6.51 -14.27
N VAL A 85 -1.66 -6.68 -15.19
CA VAL A 85 -0.43 -7.45 -14.96
C VAL A 85 0.28 -6.94 -13.70
N PRO A 86 0.84 -7.83 -12.85
CA PRO A 86 1.57 -7.42 -11.66
C PRO A 86 2.68 -6.40 -11.97
N GLY A 87 2.67 -5.27 -11.27
CA GLY A 87 3.62 -4.16 -11.47
C GLY A 87 3.23 -3.19 -12.58
N VAL A 88 2.02 -3.27 -13.14
CA VAL A 88 1.55 -2.41 -14.23
C VAL A 88 0.39 -1.53 -13.78
N ARG A 89 0.44 -0.26 -14.20
CA ARG A 89 -0.53 0.80 -13.86
C ARG A 89 -0.82 0.83 -12.35
N GLU A 90 -2.08 0.74 -11.95
CA GLU A 90 -2.51 0.80 -10.56
C GLU A 90 -2.06 -0.42 -9.74
N ASN A 91 -1.77 -1.56 -10.37
CA ASN A 91 -1.38 -2.80 -9.70
C ASN A 91 0.12 -2.81 -9.32
N GLY A 92 0.52 -1.87 -8.48
CA GLY A 92 1.90 -1.78 -7.99
C GLY A 92 2.90 -1.27 -9.02
N GLY A 93 2.41 -0.58 -10.06
CA GLY A 93 3.27 0.17 -10.97
C GLY A 93 3.92 1.38 -10.29
N GLN A 94 4.66 2.10 -11.13
CA GLN A 94 5.69 3.10 -10.85
C GLN A 94 7.01 2.49 -10.38
#